data_AF-A0A3N5V919-F1
#
_entry.id   AF-A0A3N5V919-F1
#
_cell.length_a   1.000
_cell.length_b   1.000
_cell.length_c   1.000
_cell.angle_alpha   90.00
_cell.angle_beta   90.00
_cell.angle_gamma   90.00
#
_symmetry.space_group_name_H-M   'P 1'
#
loop_
_entity.id
_entity.type
_entity.pdbx_description
1 polymer ?
#
loop_
_entity_poly.entity_id
_entity_poly.type
_entity_poly.pdbx_seq_one_letter_code
_entity_poly.pdbx_strand_id
1 'polypeptide(L)' 'MIQIDQHLRLRNILGGEKAFPVGVELVSTRGAMSQCETVRVREFGEMLTHSPAVDWVSITDNAGGNPQLAPIA' A
#
# COMPACT_ATOMS: atom_id res chain seq x y z
N MET A 1 17.30 0.64 9.30
CA MET A 1 17.45 0.01 7.97
C MET A 1 16.40 -1.08 7.88
N ILE A 2 15.35 -0.90 7.09
CA ILE A 2 14.28 -1.90 6.95
C ILE A 2 14.87 -3.05 6.11
N GLN A 3 14.99 -4.24 6.68
CA GLN A 3 15.32 -5.42 5.90
C GLN A 3 14.09 -5.83 5.10
N ILE A 4 14.17 -5.66 3.78
CA ILE A 4 13.13 -6.11 2.87
C ILE A 4 13.40 -7.59 2.59
N ASP A 5 12.49 -8.46 3.02
CA ASP A 5 12.51 -9.87 2.64
C ASP A 5 12.43 -9.97 1.10
N GLN A 6 13.42 -10.63 0.51
CA GLN A 6 13.51 -10.79 -0.95
C GLN A 6 12.31 -11.56 -1.50
N HIS A 7 11.68 -12.43 -0.71
CA HIS A 7 10.48 -13.17 -1.11
C HIS A 7 9.25 -12.25 -1.29
N LEU A 8 9.20 -11.11 -0.60
CA LEU A 8 8.09 -10.15 -0.64
C LEU A 8 8.16 -9.16 -1.80
N ARG A 9 9.07 -9.35 -2.76
CA ARG A 9 9.15 -8.48 -3.95
C ARG A 9 7.99 -8.79 -4.89
N LEU A 10 7.33 -7.75 -5.39
CA LEU A 10 6.25 -7.87 -6.39
C LEU A 10 6.64 -8.76 -7.58
N ARG A 11 7.87 -8.65 -8.09
CA ARG A 11 8.39 -9.52 -9.15
C ARG A 11 8.32 -11.01 -8.80
N ASN A 12 8.60 -11.39 -7.56
CA ASN A 12 8.59 -12.77 -7.12
C ASN A 12 7.16 -13.27 -6.90
N ILE A 13 6.28 -12.40 -6.41
CA ILE A 13 4.83 -12.65 -6.32
C ILE A 13 4.27 -12.96 -7.71
N LEU A 14 4.56 -12.10 -8.71
CA LEU A 14 4.05 -12.25 -10.07
C LEU A 14 4.71 -13.41 -10.86
N GLY A 15 5.93 -13.81 -10.48
CA GLY A 15 6.65 -14.93 -11.10
C GLY A 15 6.34 -16.29 -10.50
N GLY A 16 5.53 -16.36 -9.44
CA GLY A 16 5.17 -17.61 -8.78
C GLY A 16 4.08 -18.39 -9.53
N GLU A 17 4.19 -19.72 -9.54
CA GLU A 17 3.21 -20.61 -10.19
C GLU A 17 2.06 -21.06 -9.25
N LYS A 18 2.09 -20.64 -7.98
CA LYS A 18 1.25 -21.25 -6.92
C LYS A 18 -0.20 -20.76 -6.89
N ALA A 19 -0.48 -19.53 -7.32
CA ALA A 19 -1.81 -18.93 -7.20
C ALA A 19 -1.97 -17.74 -8.15
N PHE A 20 -3.22 -17.33 -8.39
CA PHE A 20 -3.52 -16.07 -9.06
C PHE A 20 -3.26 -14.90 -8.10
N PRO A 21 -2.35 -13.97 -8.43
CA PRO A 21 -1.95 -12.91 -7.52
C PRO A 21 -3.04 -11.82 -7.43
N VAL A 22 -3.32 -11.36 -6.21
CA VAL A 22 -4.38 -10.37 -5.90
C VAL A 22 -3.77 -9.11 -5.30
N GLY A 23 -4.03 -7.97 -5.95
CA GLY A 23 -3.60 -6.66 -5.50
C GLY A 23 -4.76 -5.78 -5.09
N VAL A 24 -4.55 -4.95 -4.06
CA VAL A 24 -5.49 -3.90 -3.65
C VAL A 24 -4.84 -2.54 -3.82
N GLU A 25 -5.55 -1.63 -4.49
CA GLU A 25 -5.15 -0.22 -4.58
C GLU A 25 -6.07 0.65 -3.71
N LEU A 26 -5.47 1.40 -2.80
CA LEU A 26 -6.14 2.42 -2.01
C LEU A 26 -6.03 3.76 -2.72
N VAL A 27 -7.14 4.14 -3.35
CA VAL A 27 -7.32 5.45 -3.98
C VAL A 27 -8.10 6.35 -3.03
N SER A 28 -7.61 7.56 -2.81
CA SER A 28 -8.32 8.55 -2.00
C SER A 28 -8.87 9.71 -2.83
N THR A 29 -9.68 10.55 -2.20
CA THR A 29 -10.18 11.79 -2.82
C THR A 29 -9.03 12.75 -3.11
N ARG A 30 -9.05 13.39 -4.29
CA ARG A 30 -8.02 14.35 -4.71
C ARG A 30 -7.85 15.47 -3.68
N GLY A 31 -6.60 15.84 -3.42
CA GLY A 31 -6.26 16.92 -2.48
C GLY A 31 -5.41 16.42 -1.32
N ALA A 32 -5.00 17.34 -0.44
CA ALA A 32 -4.28 16.98 0.77
C ALA A 32 -5.22 16.27 1.73
N MET A 33 -4.79 15.12 2.27
CA MET A 33 -5.51 14.47 3.36
C MET A 33 -5.29 15.25 4.65
N SER A 34 -6.33 15.31 5.48
CA SER A 34 -6.15 15.60 6.89
C SER A 34 -5.32 14.49 7.56
N GLN A 35 -4.78 14.78 8.73
CA GLN A 35 -4.07 13.78 9.54
C GLN A 35 -4.97 12.58 9.90
N CYS A 36 -6.25 12.84 10.18
CA CYS A 36 -7.23 11.79 10.49
C CYS A 36 -7.45 10.84 9.31
N GLU A 37 -7.60 11.38 8.10
CA GLU A 37 -7.74 10.57 6.89
C GLU A 37 -6.46 9.78 6.58
N THR A 38 -5.30 10.39 6.77
CA THR A 38 -3.99 9.73 6.62
C THR A 38 -3.88 8.53 7.56
N VAL A 39 -4.24 8.69 8.84
CA VAL A 39 -4.23 7.60 9.84
C VAL A 39 -5.18 6.48 9.41
N ARG A 40 -6.40 6.82 9.01
CA ARG A 40 -7.41 5.81 8.62
C ARG A 40 -6.99 5.02 7.37
N VAL A 41 -6.43 5.68 6.35
CA VAL A 41 -5.93 5.00 5.15
C VAL A 41 -4.77 4.08 5.49
N ARG A 42 -3.87 4.51 6.39
CA ARG A 42 -2.77 3.68 6.87
C ARG A 42 -3.25 2.47 7.67
N GLU A 43 -4.17 2.65 8.61
CA GLU A 43 -4.77 1.54 9.39
C GLU A 43 -5.46 0.53 8.48
N PHE A 44 -6.20 1.02 7.48
CA PHE A 44 -6.84 0.14 6.51
C PHE A 44 -5.83 -0.59 5.63
N GLY A 45 -4.78 0.10 5.17
CA GLY A 45 -3.66 -0.52 4.45
C GLY A 45 -2.97 -1.61 5.27
N GLU A 46 -2.73 -1.35 6.56
CA GLU A 46 -2.14 -2.32 7.48
C GLU A 46 -3.06 -3.53 7.69
N MET A 47 -4.37 -3.35 7.82
CA MET A 47 -5.28 -4.49 7.90
C MET A 47 -5.26 -5.36 6.63
N LEU A 48 -5.11 -4.73 5.45
CA LEU A 48 -5.03 -5.44 4.18
C LEU A 48 -3.71 -6.22 4.03
N THR A 49 -2.58 -5.72 4.54
CA THR A 49 -1.30 -6.45 4.49
C THR A 49 -1.30 -7.72 5.34
N HIS A 50 -2.22 -7.83 6.30
CA HIS A 50 -2.42 -9.04 7.11
C HIS A 50 -3.43 -10.02 6.49
N SER A 51 -4.10 -9.66 5.40
CA SER A 51 -5.05 -10.55 4.72
C SER A 51 -4.30 -11.61 3.91
N PRO A 52 -4.53 -12.91 4.14
CA PRO A 52 -3.90 -13.97 3.35
C PRO A 52 -4.43 -14.02 1.89
N ALA A 53 -5.46 -13.23 1.57
CA ALA A 53 -6.03 -13.13 0.23
C ALA A 53 -5.49 -11.92 -0.57
N VAL A 54 -4.57 -11.13 0.00
CA VAL A 54 -4.00 -9.94 -0.64
C VAL A 54 -2.49 -10.08 -0.68
N ASP A 55 -1.92 -10.10 -1.89
CA ASP A 55 -0.49 -10.28 -2.10
C ASP A 55 0.27 -8.94 -2.08
N TRP A 56 -0.37 -7.84 -2.48
CA TRP A 56 0.18 -6.50 -2.33
C TRP A 56 -0.89 -5.43 -2.12
N VAL A 57 -0.47 -4.36 -1.46
CA VAL A 57 -1.26 -3.14 -1.28
C VAL A 57 -0.48 -1.98 -1.89
N SER A 58 -1.14 -1.18 -2.72
CA SER A 58 -0.63 0.13 -3.17
C SER A 58 -1.49 1.25 -2.60
N ILE A 59 -0.87 2.40 -2.35
CA ILE A 59 -1.57 3.64 -2.00
C ILE A 59 -1.27 4.63 -3.12
N THR A 60 -2.32 5.16 -3.74
CA THR A 60 -2.16 6.19 -4.77
C THR A 60 -1.68 7.48 -4.11
N ASP A 61 -0.60 8.06 -4.64
CA ASP A 61 -0.14 9.38 -4.24
C ASP A 61 -0.77 10.47 -5.13
N ASN A 62 -0.75 11.71 -4.64
CA ASN A 62 -1.29 12.86 -5.35
C ASN A 62 -0.49 13.11 -6.65
N ALA A 63 -1.21 13.48 -7.72
CA ALA A 63 -0.58 13.84 -8.98
C ALA A 63 0.33 15.07 -8.83
N GLY A 64 1.44 15.10 -9.57
CA GLY A 64 2.41 16.21 -9.53
C GLY A 64 3.42 16.15 -8.38
N GLY A 65 3.46 15.04 -7.62
CA GLY A 65 4.51 14.78 -6.62
C GLY A 65 4.33 15.53 -5.30
N ASN A 66 3.16 16.13 -5.07
CA ASN A 66 2.79 16.63 -3.75
C ASN A 66 2.39 15.44 -2.88
N PRO A 67 3.02 15.17 -1.73
CA PRO A 67 2.65 14.03 -0.91
C PRO A 67 1.19 14.12 -0.47
N GLN A 68 0.40 13.09 -0.77
CA GLN A 68 -0.98 12.98 -0.31
C GLN A 68 -1.08 12.56 1.15
N LEU A 69 -0.15 11.72 1.58
CA LEU A 69 0.03 11.33 2.98
C LEU A 69 0.92 12.37 3.66
N ALA A 70 0.38 13.03 4.69
CA ALA A 70 1.18 13.92 5.51
C ALA A 70 2.36 13.13 6.14
N PRO A 71 3.57 13.72 6.23
CA PRO A 71 4.67 13.12 6.98
C PRO A 71 4.21 12.92 8.44
N ILE A 72 4.46 11.74 8.98
CA ILE A 72 4.19 11.46 10.39
C ILE A 72 5.37 12.02 11.19
N ALA A 73 5.09 12.96 12.10
CA ALA A 73 6.07 13.50 13.06
C ALA A 73 6.41 12.47 14.14
#